data_AF-A0A380BBX5-F1
#
_entry.id   AF-A0A380BBX5-F1
#
_cell.length_a   1.000
_cell.length_b   1.000
_cell.length_c   1.000
_cell.angle_alpha   90.00
_cell.angle_beta   90.00
_cell.angle_gamma   90.00
#
_symmetry.space_group_name_H-M   'P 1'
#
loop_
_entity.id
_entity.type
_entity.pdbx_description
1 polymer ?
#
loop_
_entity_poly.entity_id
_entity_poly.type
_entity_poly.pdbx_seq_one_letter_code
_entity_poly.pdbx_strand_id
1 'polypeptide(L)'
;MKNIVKIILLFVSVILVSCEKDYTEFYKDNRPEIPVTFPGATTHGFNPYISVPLSDGKISFTLSIPSSSGRSIKEISKVLGGATSINAGGVRTGTYISQPIAGNGTTVVFSTTIADFRSKSAANNKLVQDFINSATATTLQIAFMYLVTLDNGQEIIPVQSQVWITK
;
A
#
# COMPACT_ATOMS: atom_id res chain seq x y z
N MET A 1 -3.99 -53.23 43.47
CA MET A 1 -2.80 -52.37 43.26
C MET A 1 -2.30 -52.33 41.82
N LYS A 2 -2.14 -53.46 41.11
CA LYS A 2 -1.68 -53.50 39.69
C LYS A 2 -2.50 -52.64 38.72
N ASN A 3 -3.82 -52.52 38.91
CA ASN A 3 -4.70 -51.76 38.01
C ASN A 3 -4.71 -50.25 38.32
N ILE A 4 -4.41 -49.86 39.57
CA ILE A 4 -4.29 -48.45 39.98
C ILE A 4 -3.00 -47.85 39.40
N VAL A 5 -1.90 -48.62 39.40
CA VAL A 5 -0.63 -48.20 38.80
C VAL A 5 -0.77 -47.97 37.28
N LYS A 6 -1.56 -48.79 36.58
CA LYS A 6 -1.83 -48.60 35.13
C LYS A 6 -2.65 -47.34 34.83
N ILE A 7 -3.61 -47.00 35.68
CA ILE A 7 -4.43 -45.78 35.55
C ILE A 7 -3.56 -44.54 35.81
N ILE A 8 -2.71 -44.58 36.83
CA ILE A 8 -1.77 -43.48 37.12
C ILE A 8 -0.76 -43.30 35.97
N LEU A 9 -0.25 -44.37 35.38
CA LEU A 9 0.66 -44.28 34.23
C LEU A 9 0.00 -43.66 32.98
N LEU A 10 -1.30 -43.93 32.76
CA LEU A 10 -2.06 -43.38 31.64
C LEU A 10 -2.32 -41.87 31.80
N PHE A 11 -2.55 -41.40 33.02
CA PHE A 11 -2.73 -39.97 33.30
C PHE A 11 -1.43 -39.17 33.21
N VAL A 12 -0.27 -39.77 33.54
CA VAL A 12 1.04 -39.11 33.42
C VAL A 12 1.42 -38.84 31.96
N SER A 13 0.99 -39.67 31.00
CA SER A 13 1.27 -39.46 29.58
C SER A 13 0.52 -38.30 28.92
N VAL A 14 -0.57 -37.79 29.53
CA VAL A 14 -1.36 -36.67 28.97
C VAL A 14 -0.75 -35.30 29.32
N ILE A 15 0.09 -35.24 30.35
CA ILE A 15 0.68 -33.99 30.87
C ILE A 15 1.94 -33.57 30.07
N LEU A 16 2.53 -34.49 29.30
CA LEU A 16 3.78 -34.26 28.55
C LEU A 16 3.57 -33.91 27.06
N VAL A 17 2.32 -33.74 26.60
CA VAL A 17 1.98 -33.33 25.22
C VAL A 17 1.28 -31.96 25.20
N SER A 18 1.59 -31.11 26.19
CA SER A 18 1.33 -29.68 26.03
C SER A 18 2.44 -29.10 25.17
N CYS A 19 2.31 -29.21 23.85
CA CYS A 19 2.97 -28.24 22.97
C CYS A 19 2.41 -26.89 23.39
N GLU A 20 3.18 -26.09 24.12
CA GLU A 20 2.96 -24.66 24.19
C GLU A 20 2.94 -24.20 22.73
N LYS A 21 1.74 -24.00 22.19
CA LYS A 21 1.62 -23.21 20.99
C LYS A 21 2.00 -21.82 21.46
N ASP A 22 3.24 -21.47 21.19
CA ASP A 22 3.73 -20.11 21.21
C ASP A 22 2.82 -19.33 20.24
N TYR A 23 1.73 -18.79 20.76
CA TYR A 23 0.94 -17.78 20.08
C TYR A 23 1.74 -16.48 20.17
N THR A 24 2.88 -16.45 19.49
CA THR A 24 3.73 -15.26 19.37
C THR A 24 3.00 -14.25 18.52
N GLU A 25 2.83 -13.05 19.09
CA GLU A 25 2.24 -11.85 18.52
C GLU A 25 0.82 -12.03 17.97
N PHE A 26 -0.15 -11.38 18.64
CA PHE A 26 -1.41 -11.04 18.00
C PHE A 26 -1.12 -10.47 16.61
N TYR A 27 -1.86 -10.92 15.58
CA TYR A 27 -1.79 -10.34 14.24
C TYR A 27 -1.90 -8.82 14.33
N LYS A 28 -0.76 -8.16 14.40
CA LYS A 28 -0.67 -6.71 14.44
C LYS A 28 -0.74 -6.27 12.98
N ASP A 29 -1.56 -5.26 12.71
CA ASP A 29 -1.47 -4.58 11.42
C ASP A 29 0.01 -4.25 11.18
N ASN A 30 0.56 -4.75 10.07
CA ASN A 30 1.93 -4.46 9.68
C ASN A 30 2.01 -2.99 9.24
N ARG A 31 2.04 -2.09 10.22
CA ARG A 31 2.16 -0.65 10.02
C ARG A 31 3.65 -0.32 10.03
N PRO A 32 4.14 0.46 9.05
CA PRO A 32 5.52 0.91 9.08
C PRO A 32 5.75 1.74 10.35
N GLU A 33 6.91 1.55 10.96
CA GLU A 33 7.33 2.28 12.16
C GLU A 33 7.29 3.80 11.94
N ILE A 34 7.68 4.24 10.73
CA ILE A 34 7.58 5.62 10.28
C ILE A 34 6.35 5.73 9.36
N PRO A 35 5.26 6.40 9.79
CA PRO A 35 4.08 6.53 8.98
C PRO A 35 4.34 7.50 7.82
N VAL A 36 3.86 7.15 6.64
CA VAL A 36 3.80 8.06 5.49
C VAL A 36 2.39 8.61 5.37
N THR A 37 2.29 9.92 5.20
CA THR A 37 1.04 10.66 5.05
C THR A 37 0.96 11.29 3.67
N PHE A 38 -0.24 11.71 3.29
CA PHE A 38 -0.52 12.32 1.98
C PHE A 38 -1.14 13.71 2.17
N PRO A 39 -0.34 14.74 2.50
CA PRO A 39 -0.85 16.10 2.67
C PRO A 39 -1.64 16.57 1.44
N GLY A 40 -2.81 17.17 1.68
CA GLY A 40 -3.72 17.62 0.62
C GLY A 40 -4.66 16.55 0.06
N ALA A 41 -4.51 15.28 0.45
CA ALA A 41 -5.48 14.23 0.14
C ALA A 41 -6.58 14.15 1.21
N THR A 42 -7.78 13.73 0.79
CA THR A 42 -8.88 13.33 1.68
C THR A 42 -8.82 11.83 1.92
N THR A 43 -9.55 11.26 2.89
CA THR A 43 -9.60 9.80 3.10
C THR A 43 -10.96 9.22 2.74
N HIS A 44 -10.95 8.07 2.08
CA HIS A 44 -12.14 7.23 1.87
C HIS A 44 -11.83 5.84 2.40
N GLY A 45 -12.46 5.47 3.52
CA GLY A 45 -12.00 4.34 4.32
C GLY A 45 -10.59 4.60 4.85
N PHE A 46 -9.65 3.69 4.53
CA PHE A 46 -8.23 3.80 4.92
C PHE A 46 -7.33 4.42 3.83
N ASN A 47 -7.85 4.62 2.62
CA ASN A 47 -7.05 5.05 1.48
C ASN A 47 -7.14 6.58 1.29
N PRO A 48 -6.01 7.29 1.23
CA PRO A 48 -5.99 8.69 0.84
C PRO A 48 -6.37 8.83 -0.64
N TYR A 49 -7.13 9.86 -0.98
CA TYR A 49 -7.53 10.14 -2.35
C TYR A 49 -7.53 11.63 -2.69
N ILE A 50 -7.39 11.90 -3.99
CA ILE A 50 -7.63 13.21 -4.61
C ILE A 50 -8.69 13.06 -5.70
N SER A 51 -9.45 14.11 -5.96
CA SER A 51 -10.39 14.19 -7.08
C SER A 51 -9.77 14.99 -8.21
N VAL A 52 -9.77 14.43 -9.42
CA VAL A 52 -9.19 15.04 -10.61
C VAL A 52 -10.21 15.02 -11.74
N PRO A 53 -10.64 16.18 -12.26
CA PRO A 53 -11.48 16.22 -13.45
C PRO A 53 -10.76 15.57 -14.64
N LEU A 54 -11.48 14.77 -15.41
CA LEU A 54 -10.97 14.14 -16.64
C LEU A 54 -10.40 15.19 -17.61
N SER A 55 -10.92 16.41 -17.58
CA SER A 55 -10.49 17.54 -18.41
C SER A 55 -9.13 18.14 -18.04
N ASP A 56 -8.74 18.14 -16.76
CA ASP A 56 -7.40 18.60 -16.33
C ASP A 56 -6.39 17.44 -16.38
N GLY A 57 -6.79 16.28 -15.87
CA GLY A 57 -6.06 15.03 -15.99
C GLY A 57 -4.67 14.99 -15.33
N LYS A 58 -4.30 16.00 -14.55
CA LYS A 58 -3.05 16.04 -13.77
C LYS A 58 -3.23 15.36 -12.44
N ILE A 59 -2.30 14.49 -12.09
CA ILE A 59 -2.33 13.71 -10.86
C ILE A 59 -1.06 14.06 -10.08
N SER A 60 -1.21 14.45 -8.82
CA SER A 60 -0.08 14.73 -7.94
C SER A 60 -0.36 14.30 -6.51
N PHE A 61 0.54 13.50 -5.94
CA PHE A 61 0.54 13.16 -4.52
C PHE A 61 1.84 13.62 -3.88
N THR A 62 1.71 14.38 -2.80
CA THR A 62 2.81 14.64 -1.88
C THR A 62 2.81 13.55 -0.83
N LEU A 63 3.90 12.81 -0.71
CA LEU A 63 4.13 11.86 0.37
C LEU A 63 5.02 12.54 1.41
N SER A 64 4.68 12.38 2.70
CA SER A 64 5.40 13.04 3.80
C SER A 64 5.56 12.12 5.00
N ILE A 65 6.75 12.12 5.61
CA ILE A 65 7.03 11.49 6.91
C ILE A 65 7.15 12.55 8.01
N PRO A 66 6.86 12.23 9.29
CA PRO A 66 7.05 13.16 10.40
C PRO A 66 8.51 13.58 10.56
N SER A 67 8.76 14.87 10.81
CA SER A 67 10.11 15.37 11.14
C SER A 67 10.67 14.76 12.44
N SER A 68 9.79 14.40 13.38
CA SER A 68 10.15 13.69 14.61
C SER A 68 10.71 12.27 14.39
N SER A 69 10.60 11.72 13.18
CA SER A 69 11.22 10.43 12.85
C SER A 69 12.76 10.47 12.82
N GLY A 70 13.34 11.66 12.70
CA GLY A 70 14.79 11.83 12.51
C GLY A 70 15.31 11.28 11.17
N ARG A 71 14.42 11.00 10.22
CA ARG A 71 14.74 10.48 8.89
C ARG A 71 14.33 11.45 7.79
N SER A 72 14.98 11.31 6.65
CA SER A 72 14.59 11.95 5.39
C SER A 72 14.20 10.91 4.34
N ILE A 73 13.33 11.30 3.42
CA ILE A 73 12.99 10.49 2.26
C ILE A 73 14.11 10.66 1.24
N LYS A 74 14.77 9.55 0.89
CA LYS A 74 15.74 9.54 -0.21
C LYS A 74 15.02 9.61 -1.54
N GLU A 75 14.03 8.74 -1.77
CA GLU A 75 13.33 8.63 -3.04
C GLU A 75 12.02 7.84 -2.96
N ILE A 76 11.18 7.97 -3.99
CA ILE A 76 10.25 6.92 -4.41
C ILE A 76 11.00 6.05 -5.43
N SER A 77 11.33 4.82 -5.05
CA SER A 77 12.14 3.91 -5.89
C SER A 77 11.29 3.10 -6.86
N LYS A 78 10.04 2.79 -6.49
CA LYS A 78 9.07 2.07 -7.34
C LYS A 78 7.67 2.62 -7.18
N VAL A 79 6.89 2.53 -8.27
CA VAL A 79 5.46 2.85 -8.29
C VAL A 79 4.73 1.75 -9.04
N LEU A 80 3.60 1.34 -8.48
CA LEU A 80 2.61 0.49 -9.13
C LEU A 80 1.32 1.29 -9.29
N GLY A 81 0.78 1.37 -10.51
CA GLY A 81 -0.46 2.07 -10.80
C GLY A 81 -1.43 1.19 -11.58
N GLY A 82 -2.71 1.20 -11.20
CA GLY A 82 -3.75 0.40 -11.86
C GLY A 82 -5.15 0.64 -11.30
N ALA A 83 -6.03 -0.36 -11.45
CA ALA A 83 -7.31 -0.39 -10.76
C ALA A 83 -7.13 -0.50 -9.24
N THR A 84 -8.20 -0.34 -8.47
CA THR A 84 -8.16 -0.36 -6.99
C THR A 84 -7.78 -1.71 -6.37
N SER A 85 -7.69 -2.79 -7.17
CA SER A 85 -7.26 -4.13 -6.72
C SER A 85 -5.74 -4.33 -6.59
N ILE A 86 -4.92 -3.35 -6.98
CA ILE A 86 -3.46 -3.42 -6.77
C ILE A 86 -3.12 -3.43 -5.27
N ASN A 87 -2.03 -4.09 -4.88
CA ASN A 87 -1.66 -4.25 -3.46
C ASN A 87 -0.14 -4.17 -3.23
N ALA A 88 0.24 -4.13 -1.95
CA ALA A 88 1.63 -4.02 -1.49
C ALA A 88 2.57 -5.09 -2.05
N GLY A 89 2.09 -6.32 -2.27
CA GLY A 89 2.92 -7.41 -2.80
C GLY A 89 3.47 -7.14 -4.20
N GLY A 90 2.77 -6.32 -5.00
CA GLY A 90 3.16 -6.01 -6.38
C GLY A 90 4.07 -4.78 -6.54
N VAL A 91 4.27 -3.96 -5.50
CA VAL A 91 4.93 -2.66 -5.69
C VAL A 91 6.43 -2.79 -5.99
N ARG A 92 7.09 -3.80 -5.45
CA ARG A 92 8.53 -4.05 -5.63
C ARG A 92 8.91 -4.37 -7.07
N THR A 93 7.98 -4.94 -7.83
CA THR A 93 8.11 -5.21 -9.26
C THR A 93 7.44 -4.15 -10.13
N GLY A 94 6.91 -3.08 -9.53
CA GLY A 94 6.24 -1.99 -10.23
C GLY A 94 7.18 -1.24 -11.18
N THR A 95 6.69 -0.96 -12.38
CA THR A 95 7.46 -0.30 -13.47
C THR A 95 6.80 1.00 -13.94
N TYR A 96 5.88 1.56 -13.15
CA TYR A 96 5.13 2.75 -13.56
C TYR A 96 6.05 3.97 -13.82
N ILE A 97 7.06 4.15 -12.95
CA ILE A 97 8.14 5.13 -13.14
C ILE A 97 9.38 4.43 -13.74
N SER A 98 10.11 5.14 -14.60
CA SER A 98 11.33 4.63 -15.24
C SER A 98 12.60 4.91 -14.44
N GLN A 99 12.58 5.94 -13.60
CA GLN A 99 13.67 6.34 -12.72
C GLN A 99 13.11 6.70 -11.34
N PRO A 100 13.86 6.47 -10.24
CA PRO A 100 13.46 6.91 -8.91
C PRO A 100 13.18 8.41 -8.85
N ILE A 101 12.21 8.81 -8.04
CA ILE A 101 11.88 10.21 -7.81
C ILE A 101 12.55 10.66 -6.52
N ALA A 102 13.51 11.58 -6.61
CA ALA A 102 14.26 12.06 -5.45
C ALA A 102 13.34 12.77 -4.44
N GLY A 103 13.56 12.49 -3.15
CA GLY A 103 12.93 13.19 -2.05
C GLY A 103 13.60 14.54 -1.75
N ASN A 104 12.90 15.36 -0.99
CA ASN A 104 13.34 16.64 -0.46
C ASN A 104 13.02 16.71 1.03
N GLY A 105 14.03 16.42 1.86
CA GLY A 105 13.88 16.34 3.31
C GLY A 105 12.88 15.24 3.69
N THR A 106 11.80 15.60 4.39
CA THR A 106 10.77 14.65 4.82
C THR A 106 9.66 14.45 3.79
N THR A 107 9.80 14.97 2.57
CA THR A 107 8.75 14.96 1.55
C THR A 107 9.23 14.44 0.21
N VAL A 108 8.33 13.90 -0.60
CA VAL A 108 8.57 13.55 -1.99
C VAL A 108 7.27 13.69 -2.78
N VAL A 109 7.35 14.13 -4.03
CA VAL A 109 6.16 14.39 -4.86
C VAL A 109 6.13 13.40 -6.02
N PHE A 110 5.07 12.60 -6.10
CA PHE A 110 4.76 11.83 -7.28
C PHE A 110 3.82 12.65 -8.17
N SER A 111 4.19 12.84 -9.44
CA SER A 111 3.35 13.50 -10.43
C SER A 111 3.23 12.65 -11.70
N THR A 112 2.02 12.57 -12.24
CA THR A 112 1.70 11.86 -13.50
C THR A 112 0.45 12.51 -14.12
N THR A 113 -0.07 11.92 -15.18
CA THR A 113 -1.33 12.32 -15.81
C THR A 113 -2.21 11.11 -16.09
N ILE A 114 -3.51 11.33 -16.31
CA ILE A 114 -4.42 10.29 -16.79
C ILE A 114 -3.92 9.73 -18.13
N ALA A 115 -3.35 10.56 -19.00
CA ALA A 115 -2.78 10.13 -20.28
C ALA A 115 -1.56 9.20 -20.08
N ASP A 116 -0.63 9.57 -19.20
CA ASP A 116 0.52 8.72 -18.85
C ASP A 116 0.06 7.40 -18.21
N PHE A 117 -0.91 7.45 -17.28
CA PHE A 117 -1.51 6.26 -16.66
C PHE A 117 -2.06 5.27 -17.69
N ARG A 118 -2.81 5.77 -18.68
CA ARG A 118 -3.34 4.96 -19.79
C ARG A 118 -2.22 4.33 -20.62
N SER A 119 -1.11 5.04 -20.80
CA SER A 119 0.02 4.55 -21.61
C SER A 119 0.78 3.38 -20.97
N LYS A 120 0.71 3.21 -19.63
CA LYS A 120 1.48 2.19 -18.93
C LYS A 120 1.01 0.76 -19.16
N SER A 121 -0.26 0.55 -19.52
CA SER A 121 -0.75 -0.79 -19.85
C SER A 121 -2.05 -0.76 -20.66
N ALA A 122 -2.30 -1.82 -21.43
CA ALA A 122 -3.57 -2.00 -22.14
C ALA A 122 -4.77 -2.05 -21.18
N ALA A 123 -4.60 -2.63 -19.99
CA ALA A 123 -5.62 -2.70 -18.95
C ALA A 123 -5.99 -1.31 -18.41
N ASN A 124 -4.99 -0.46 -18.13
CA ASN A 124 -5.21 0.92 -17.69
C ASN A 124 -5.89 1.76 -18.77
N ASN A 125 -5.45 1.62 -20.03
CA ASN A 125 -6.11 2.28 -21.15
C ASN A 125 -7.58 1.85 -21.27
N LYS A 126 -7.86 0.55 -21.20
CA LYS A 126 -9.23 0.03 -21.27
C LYS A 126 -10.09 0.57 -20.12
N LEU A 127 -9.59 0.56 -18.88
CA LEU A 127 -10.29 1.05 -17.71
C LEU A 127 -10.77 2.50 -17.89
N VAL A 128 -9.89 3.38 -18.35
CA VAL A 128 -10.23 4.79 -18.57
C VAL A 128 -11.15 4.96 -19.79
N GLN A 129 -10.95 4.17 -20.86
CA GLN A 129 -11.82 4.22 -22.05
C GLN A 129 -13.24 3.77 -21.75
N ASP A 130 -13.42 2.69 -20.99
CA ASP A 130 -14.73 2.22 -20.55
C ASP A 130 -15.45 3.29 -19.72
N PHE A 131 -14.71 3.98 -18.83
CA PHE A 131 -15.25 5.10 -18.08
C PHE A 131 -15.68 6.26 -18.98
N ILE A 132 -14.83 6.68 -19.92
CA ILE A 132 -15.14 7.76 -20.87
C ILE A 132 -16.42 7.43 -21.66
N ASN A 133 -16.50 6.22 -22.21
CA ASN A 133 -17.60 5.79 -23.07
C ASN A 133 -18.89 5.46 -22.32
N SER A 134 -18.83 5.27 -21.00
CA SER A 134 -20.03 5.01 -20.19
C SER A 134 -20.91 6.26 -20.08
N ALA A 135 -22.16 6.16 -20.52
CA ALA A 135 -23.13 7.25 -20.42
C ALA A 135 -23.56 7.58 -18.98
N THR A 136 -23.39 6.65 -18.05
CA THR A 136 -23.91 6.76 -16.67
C THR A 136 -22.82 6.87 -15.61
N ALA A 137 -21.58 6.50 -15.92
CA ALA A 137 -20.48 6.60 -14.97
C ALA A 137 -20.05 8.06 -14.77
N THR A 138 -20.10 8.53 -13.52
CA THR A 138 -19.70 9.88 -13.11
C THR A 138 -18.30 9.94 -12.52
N THR A 139 -17.86 8.85 -11.89
CA THR A 139 -16.53 8.74 -11.25
C THR A 139 -15.86 7.41 -11.58
N LEU A 140 -14.55 7.44 -11.82
CA LEU A 140 -13.67 6.27 -11.90
C LEU A 140 -12.61 6.35 -10.79
N GLN A 141 -12.39 5.25 -10.08
CA GLN A 141 -11.30 5.14 -9.12
C GLN A 141 -10.12 4.39 -9.74
N ILE A 142 -8.94 5.02 -9.73
CA ILE A 142 -7.66 4.36 -9.99
C ILE A 142 -6.79 4.46 -8.74
N ALA A 143 -5.74 3.65 -8.68
CA ALA A 143 -4.90 3.54 -7.49
C ALA A 143 -3.41 3.57 -7.81
N PHE A 144 -2.63 4.01 -6.83
CA PHE A 144 -1.18 4.01 -6.83
C PHE A 144 -0.62 3.50 -5.49
N MET A 145 0.38 2.64 -5.60
CA MET A 145 1.21 2.13 -4.51
C MET A 145 2.66 2.57 -4.74
N TYR A 146 3.39 2.82 -3.64
CA TYR A 146 4.75 3.36 -3.69
C TYR A 146 5.71 2.46 -2.91
N LEU A 147 6.96 2.42 -3.34
CA LEU A 147 8.08 1.98 -2.51
C LEU A 147 8.90 3.23 -2.19
N VAL A 148 8.81 3.70 -0.96
CA VAL A 148 9.54 4.86 -0.47
C VAL A 148 10.82 4.35 0.20
N THR A 149 11.97 4.87 -0.21
CA THR A 149 13.26 4.54 0.41
C THR A 149 13.73 5.75 1.22
N LEU A 150 14.12 5.52 2.47
CA LEU A 150 14.67 6.53 3.37
C LEU A 150 16.18 6.69 3.18
N ASP A 151 16.74 7.74 3.78
CA ASP A 151 18.19 8.01 3.78
C ASP A 151 19.07 6.86 4.29
N ASN A 152 18.58 6.08 5.24
CA ASN A 152 19.25 4.91 5.81
C ASN A 152 19.04 3.61 5.00
N GLY A 153 18.36 3.68 3.85
CA GLY A 153 18.05 2.53 3.02
C GLY A 153 16.83 1.71 3.48
N GLN A 154 16.17 2.10 4.56
CA GLN A 154 14.90 1.48 4.96
C GLN A 154 13.83 1.75 3.90
N GLU A 155 13.05 0.73 3.60
CA GLU A 155 11.95 0.82 2.65
C GLU A 155 10.60 0.82 3.37
N ILE A 156 9.70 1.65 2.89
CA ILE A 156 8.33 1.78 3.39
C ILE A 156 7.38 1.63 2.21
N ILE A 157 6.39 0.76 2.37
CA ILE A 157 5.25 0.66 1.46
C ILE A 157 4.06 1.30 2.17
N PRO A 158 3.64 2.52 1.80
CA PRO A 158 2.50 3.16 2.41
C PRO A 158 1.19 2.50 1.95
N VAL A 159 0.09 2.91 2.59
CA VAL A 159 -1.26 2.54 2.13
C VAL A 159 -1.52 3.00 0.70
N GLN A 160 -2.45 2.32 0.03
CA GLN A 160 -2.82 2.62 -1.35
C GLN A 160 -3.42 4.03 -1.45
N SER A 161 -2.87 4.88 -2.32
CA SER A 161 -3.49 6.16 -2.68
C SER A 161 -4.41 6.01 -3.87
N GLN A 162 -5.50 6.77 -3.93
CA GLN A 162 -6.51 6.68 -4.98
C GLN A 162 -6.74 8.01 -5.69
N VAL A 163 -7.01 7.96 -6.99
CA VAL A 163 -7.47 9.12 -7.76
C VAL A 163 -8.90 8.86 -8.19
N TRP A 164 -9.77 9.80 -7.85
CA TRP A 164 -11.16 9.80 -8.27
C TRP A 164 -11.27 10.70 -9.49
N ILE A 165 -11.29 10.08 -10.66
CA ILE A 165 -11.43 10.77 -11.93
C ILE A 165 -12.91 11.09 -12.12
N THR A 166 -13.26 12.37 -12.27
CA THR A 166 -14.65 12.82 -12.43
C THR A 166 -14.90 13.34 -13.85
N LYS A 167 -16.12 13.18 -14.36
CA LYS A 167 -16.56 13.82 -15.61
C LYS A 167 -16.99 15.26 -15.40
#